data_AF-A0A109JFM8-F1
#
_entry.id   AF-A0A109JFM8-F1
#
_cell.length_a   1.000
_cell.length_b   1.000
_cell.length_c   1.000
_cell.angle_alpha   90.00
_cell.angle_beta   90.00
_cell.angle_gamma   90.00
#
_symmetry.space_group_name_H-M   'P 1'
#
loop_
_entity.id
_entity.type
_entity.pdbx_description
1 polymer ?
#
loop_
_entity_poly.entity_id
_entity_poly.type
_entity_poly.pdbx_seq_one_letter_code
_entity_poly.pdbx_strand_id
1 'polypeptide(L)'
;MAGIRNTHAAPPRQKEAVLPEDLLAMLDTLDRATLRGLHDRAMLLISFAGGLRRLEIVGLDLGRDQTEDGRGWIEILDKGLLVTLRGKTGWREVEIGHGSSDTTCPIVAVETWIKFARIARGPLLRRVQG
;
A
#
# COMPACT_ATOMS: atom_id res chain seq x y z
N MET A 1 9.15 12.33 38.38
CA MET A 1 8.32 12.84 37.27
C MET A 1 7.44 11.71 36.77
N ALA A 2 6.15 11.76 37.10
CA ALA A 2 5.19 10.68 36.87
C ALA A 2 4.72 10.70 35.41
N GLY A 3 4.95 9.59 34.70
CA GLY A 3 4.42 9.37 33.36
C GLY A 3 2.90 9.31 33.39
N ILE A 4 2.29 9.98 32.43
CA ILE A 4 0.84 9.98 32.19
C ILE A 4 0.43 8.52 31.93
N ARG A 5 -0.39 7.97 32.83
CA ARG A 5 -0.91 6.60 32.71
C ARG A 5 -1.83 6.56 31.48
N ASN A 6 -1.49 5.74 30.50
CA ASN A 6 -2.30 5.47 29.32
C ASN A 6 -3.58 4.70 29.73
N THR A 7 -4.62 5.41 30.16
CA THR A 7 -5.90 4.82 30.60
C THR A 7 -6.83 4.39 29.45
N HIS A 8 -6.38 4.48 28.18
CA HIS A 8 -7.18 4.12 26.99
C HIS A 8 -6.43 3.25 25.97
N ALA A 9 -5.61 2.31 26.43
CA ALA A 9 -5.12 1.25 25.56
C ALA A 9 -6.14 0.11 25.52
N ALA A 10 -7.28 0.31 24.83
CA ALA A 10 -8.01 -0.86 24.35
C ALA A 10 -7.05 -1.63 23.44
N PRO A 11 -6.77 -2.92 23.69
CA PRO A 11 -5.92 -3.69 22.79
C PRO A 11 -6.49 -3.56 21.38
N PRO A 12 -5.65 -3.28 20.35
CA PRO A 12 -6.13 -3.16 18.99
C PRO A 12 -6.95 -4.40 18.69
N ARG A 13 -8.23 -4.24 18.33
CA ARG A 13 -9.08 -5.36 17.91
C ARG A 13 -8.33 -6.11 16.82
N GLN A 14 -7.82 -7.31 17.13
CA GLN A 14 -7.29 -8.21 16.13
C GLN A 14 -8.45 -8.53 15.20
N LYS A 15 -8.42 -7.97 13.99
CA LYS A 15 -9.31 -8.40 12.93
C LYS A 15 -8.78 -9.72 12.41
N GLU A 16 -9.67 -10.64 12.06
CA GLU A 16 -9.31 -11.85 11.35
C GLU A 16 -8.47 -11.48 10.12
N ALA A 17 -7.46 -12.30 9.83
CA ALA A 17 -6.62 -12.06 8.66
C ALA A 17 -7.49 -12.13 7.41
N VAL A 18 -7.32 -11.14 6.52
CA VAL A 18 -7.92 -11.20 5.19
C VAL A 18 -7.35 -12.43 4.49
N LEU A 19 -8.23 -13.30 3.99
CA LEU A 19 -7.84 -14.45 3.18
C LEU A 19 -7.82 -14.08 1.68
N PRO A 20 -7.15 -14.85 0.82
CA PRO A 20 -7.16 -14.59 -0.63
C PRO A 20 -8.57 -14.47 -1.22
N GLU A 21 -9.52 -15.28 -0.76
CA GLU A 21 -10.93 -15.23 -1.17
C GLU A 21 -11.63 -13.92 -0.78
N ASP A 22 -11.33 -13.38 0.40
CA ASP A 22 -11.85 -12.09 0.84
C ASP A 22 -11.31 -10.96 -0.04
N LEU A 23 -10.01 -11.04 -0.37
CA LEU A 23 -9.38 -10.08 -1.28
C LEU A 23 -10.03 -10.12 -2.67
N LEU A 24 -10.28 -11.30 -3.22
CA LEU A 24 -10.98 -11.44 -4.50
C LEU A 24 -12.38 -10.83 -4.43
N ALA A 25 -13.15 -11.17 -3.40
CA ALA A 25 -14.49 -10.61 -3.21
C ALA A 25 -14.45 -9.07 -3.09
N MET A 26 -13.48 -8.50 -2.37
CA MET A 26 -13.30 -7.05 -2.29
C MET A 26 -12.98 -6.45 -3.67
N LEU A 27 -12.07 -7.06 -4.43
CA LEU A 27 -11.67 -6.58 -5.76
C LEU A 27 -12.82 -6.62 -6.76
N ASP A 28 -13.78 -7.53 -6.61
CA ASP A 28 -14.96 -7.64 -7.47
C ASP A 28 -15.99 -6.52 -7.21
N THR A 29 -15.91 -5.84 -6.07
CA THR A 29 -16.76 -4.67 -5.77
C THR A 29 -16.24 -3.37 -6.40
N LEU A 30 -15.01 -3.35 -6.93
CA LEU A 30 -14.36 -2.13 -7.40
C LEU A 30 -14.66 -1.87 -8.88
N ASP A 31 -15.15 -0.66 -9.18
CA ASP A 31 -15.27 -0.19 -10.57
C ASP A 31 -13.91 0.26 -11.13
N ARG A 32 -13.29 -0.64 -11.90
CA ARG A 32 -11.97 -0.46 -12.50
C ARG A 32 -11.94 0.56 -13.65
N ALA A 33 -13.10 1.05 -14.11
CA ALA A 33 -13.17 2.16 -15.06
C ALA A 33 -12.98 3.53 -14.38
N THR A 34 -13.02 3.60 -13.05
CA THR A 34 -12.88 4.85 -12.29
C THR A 34 -11.50 4.99 -11.65
N LEU A 35 -11.04 6.23 -11.48
CA LEU A 35 -9.81 6.51 -10.72
C LEU A 35 -9.88 5.99 -9.28
N ARG A 36 -11.07 6.01 -8.65
CA ARG A 36 -11.27 5.46 -7.31
C ARG A 36 -11.08 3.96 -7.27
N GLY A 37 -11.70 3.21 -8.18
CA GLY A 37 -11.51 1.76 -8.24
C GLY A 37 -10.07 1.36 -8.55
N LEU A 38 -9.37 2.11 -9.40
CA LEU A 38 -7.93 1.88 -9.65
C LEU A 38 -7.07 2.16 -8.41
N HIS A 39 -7.35 3.26 -7.70
CA HIS A 39 -6.69 3.61 -6.43
C HIS A 39 -6.87 2.51 -5.39
N ASP A 40 -8.11 2.11 -5.14
CA ASP A 40 -8.46 1.16 -4.08
C ASP A 40 -7.94 -0.25 -4.43
N ARG A 41 -7.97 -0.62 -5.72
CA ARG A 41 -7.35 -1.86 -6.21
C ARG A 41 -5.85 -1.90 -5.97
N ALA A 42 -5.13 -0.83 -6.32
CA ALA A 42 -3.69 -0.74 -6.09
C ALA A 42 -3.38 -0.85 -4.59
N MET A 43 -4.11 -0.10 -3.75
CA MET A 43 -3.97 -0.11 -2.30
C MET A 43 -4.19 -1.51 -1.71
N LEU A 44 -5.26 -2.21 -2.09
CA LEU A 44 -5.56 -3.56 -1.59
C LEU A 44 -4.48 -4.56 -1.98
N LEU A 45 -4.12 -4.62 -3.27
CA LEU A 45 -3.19 -5.62 -3.78
C LEU A 45 -1.77 -5.45 -3.22
N ILE A 46 -1.24 -4.22 -3.20
CA ILE A 46 0.11 -3.99 -2.67
C ILE A 46 0.16 -4.21 -1.15
N SER A 47 -0.87 -3.77 -0.41
CA SER A 47 -0.87 -3.92 1.05
C SER A 47 -1.03 -5.37 1.47
N PHE A 48 -1.84 -6.14 0.76
CA PHE A 48 -1.99 -7.56 0.98
C PHE A 48 -0.70 -8.32 0.63
N ALA A 49 -0.18 -8.14 -0.59
CA ALA A 49 1.00 -8.88 -1.06
C ALA A 49 2.27 -8.55 -0.26
N GLY A 50 2.42 -7.29 0.18
CA GLY A 50 3.55 -6.87 1.00
C GLY A 50 3.35 -7.03 2.52
N GLY A 51 2.19 -7.50 2.97
CA GLY A 51 1.84 -7.53 4.41
C GLY A 51 1.95 -6.16 5.08
N LEU A 52 1.61 -5.10 4.34
CA LEU A 52 1.83 -3.71 4.76
C LEU A 52 0.73 -3.26 5.71
N ARG A 53 1.13 -2.60 6.79
CA ARG A 53 0.21 -1.94 7.72
C ARG A 53 -0.26 -0.63 7.12
N ARG A 54 -1.42 -0.15 7.59
CA ARG A 54 -2.01 1.13 7.17
C ARG A 54 -1.01 2.28 7.13
N LEU A 55 -0.16 2.43 8.14
CA LEU A 55 0.81 3.53 8.20
C LEU A 55 1.99 3.38 7.25
N GLU A 56 2.31 2.14 6.86
CA GLU A 56 3.36 1.83 5.90
C GLU A 56 2.85 2.18 4.50
N ILE A 57 1.69 1.67 4.09
CA ILE A 57 1.14 1.91 2.75
C ILE A 57 0.81 3.39 2.47
N VAL A 58 0.23 4.11 3.42
CA VAL A 58 -0.09 5.54 3.22
C VAL A 58 1.13 6.46 3.22
N GLY A 59 2.29 5.96 3.69
CA GLY A 59 3.54 6.71 3.75
C GLY A 59 4.51 6.38 2.62
N LEU A 60 4.07 5.61 1.62
CA LEU A 60 4.91 5.26 0.47
C LEU A 60 4.94 6.41 -0.54
N ASP A 61 6.16 6.76 -0.96
CA ASP A 61 6.42 7.59 -2.12
C ASP A 61 6.75 6.76 -3.37
N LEU A 62 6.63 7.38 -4.54
CA LEU A 62 7.06 6.79 -5.81
C LEU A 62 8.58 6.59 -5.89
N GLY A 63 9.34 7.29 -5.06
CA GLY A 63 10.79 7.15 -4.98
C GLY A 63 11.34 7.72 -3.70
N ARG A 64 12.61 7.43 -3.44
CA ARG A 64 13.30 7.81 -2.21
C ARG A 64 13.36 9.33 -2.04
N ASP A 65 13.18 9.78 -0.79
CA ASP A 65 13.34 11.17 -0.35
C ASP A 65 12.49 12.17 -1.18
N GLN A 66 11.27 11.77 -1.54
CA GLN A 66 10.38 12.60 -2.36
C GLN A 66 9.46 13.52 -1.54
N THR A 67 9.08 13.13 -0.31
CA THR A 67 8.44 14.00 0.69
C THR A 67 9.16 13.95 2.04
N GLU A 68 8.96 14.99 2.87
CA GLU A 68 9.55 15.07 4.21
C GLU A 68 8.97 14.03 5.20
N ASP A 69 7.70 13.69 5.02
CA ASP A 69 6.95 12.75 5.86
C ASP A 69 6.92 11.31 5.31
N GLY A 70 7.60 11.08 4.19
CA GLY A 70 7.75 9.77 3.56
C GLY A 70 8.29 8.74 4.55
N ARG A 71 7.60 7.60 4.65
CA ARG A 71 7.98 6.46 5.51
C ARG A 71 8.44 5.26 4.72
N GLY A 72 8.57 5.41 3.41
CA GLY A 72 9.05 4.38 2.51
C GLY A 72 8.88 4.83 1.08
N TRP A 73 9.40 4.02 0.18
CA TRP A 73 9.22 4.21 -1.25
C TRP A 73 9.15 2.86 -1.95
N ILE A 74 8.76 2.91 -3.22
CA ILE A 74 8.75 1.74 -4.09
C ILE A 74 9.81 1.86 -5.19
N GLU A 75 10.28 0.71 -5.66
CA GLU A 75 11.11 0.57 -6.85
C GLU A 75 10.51 -0.54 -7.70
N ILE A 76 10.03 -0.19 -8.91
CA ILE A 76 9.50 -1.16 -9.87
C ILE A 76 10.70 -1.72 -10.64
N LEU A 77 10.88 -3.03 -10.57
CA LEU A 77 11.96 -3.79 -11.18
C LEU A 77 11.37 -4.81 -12.16
N ASP A 78 12.18 -5.35 -13.08
CA ASP A 78 11.71 -6.32 -14.07
C ASP A 78 11.07 -7.58 -13.47
N LYS A 79 11.45 -7.94 -12.23
CA LYS A 79 10.98 -9.15 -11.53
C LYS A 79 9.86 -8.87 -10.53
N GLY A 80 9.49 -7.61 -10.30
CA GLY A 80 8.50 -7.26 -9.29
C GLY A 80 8.69 -5.86 -8.71
N LEU A 81 8.22 -5.68 -7.48
CA LEU A 81 8.27 -4.42 -6.75
C LEU A 81 9.11 -4.60 -5.49
N LEU A 82 10.12 -3.75 -5.30
CA LEU A 82 10.82 -3.61 -4.03
C LEU A 82 10.17 -2.47 -3.25
N VAL A 83 9.77 -2.73 -2.00
CA VAL A 83 9.19 -1.73 -1.10
C VAL A 83 10.12 -1.54 0.09
N THR A 84 10.68 -0.34 0.22
CA THR A 84 11.55 0.01 1.34
C THR A 84 10.76 0.79 2.37
N LEU A 85 10.79 0.34 3.63
CA LEU A 85 9.92 0.82 4.71
C LEU A 85 10.72 1.22 5.94
N ARG A 86 10.32 2.33 6.56
CA ARG A 86 10.85 2.79 7.85
C ARG A 86 10.08 2.14 8.99
N GLY A 87 10.70 1.12 9.59
CA GLY A 87 10.22 0.48 10.81
C GLY A 87 10.68 1.19 12.08
N LYS A 88 10.35 0.61 13.24
CA LYS A 88 10.78 1.11 14.55
C LYS A 88 12.29 1.01 14.77
N THR A 89 12.93 -0.02 14.20
CA THR A 89 14.34 -0.38 14.43
C THR A 89 15.23 -0.02 13.25
N GLY A 90 14.70 0.68 12.23
CA GLY A 90 15.43 1.01 11.01
C GLY A 90 14.65 0.70 9.75
N TRP A 91 15.37 0.67 8.64
CA TRP A 91 14.82 0.35 7.32
C TRP A 91 14.71 -1.16 7.12
N ARG A 92 13.67 -1.58 6.41
CA ARG A 92 13.51 -2.95 5.92
C ARG A 92 12.99 -2.94 4.50
N GLU A 93 13.26 -4.02 3.78
CA GLU A 93 12.79 -4.21 2.42
C GLU A 93 11.75 -5.34 2.37
N VAL A 94 10.79 -5.19 1.46
CA VAL A 94 9.79 -6.20 1.15
C VAL A 94 9.75 -6.35 -0.36
N GLU A 95 10.06 -7.55 -0.83
CA GLU A 95 9.92 -7.92 -2.24
C GLU A 95 8.50 -8.40 -2.51
N ILE A 96 7.87 -7.88 -3.55
CA ILE A 96 6.54 -8.26 -4.01
C ILE A 96 6.67 -8.74 -5.45
N GLY A 97 6.37 -10.02 -5.68
CA GLY A 97 6.37 -10.62 -7.02
C GLY A 97 5.10 -10.31 -7.81
N HIS A 98 5.14 -10.60 -9.12
CA HIS A 98 3.97 -10.54 -9.98
C HIS A 98 2.88 -11.53 -9.52
N GLY A 99 1.63 -11.10 -9.66
CA GLY A 99 0.49 -12.01 -9.50
C GLY A 99 0.33 -12.90 -10.74
N SER A 100 -0.39 -14.01 -10.58
CA SER A 100 -0.65 -14.98 -11.65
C SER A 100 -1.57 -14.47 -12.76
N SER A 101 -2.26 -13.35 -12.54
CA SER A 101 -3.14 -12.73 -13.53
C SER A 101 -3.12 -11.22 -13.39
N ASP A 102 -3.36 -10.49 -14.49
CA ASP A 102 -3.40 -9.03 -14.46
C ASP A 102 -4.41 -8.49 -13.46
N THR A 103 -5.55 -9.16 -13.29
CA THR A 103 -6.62 -8.71 -12.38
C THR A 103 -6.17 -8.65 -10.92
N THR A 104 -5.33 -9.59 -10.50
CA THR A 104 -4.82 -9.74 -9.13
C THR A 104 -3.34 -9.36 -8.98
N CYS A 105 -2.66 -8.95 -10.05
CA CYS A 105 -1.25 -8.61 -10.00
C CYS A 105 -1.03 -7.25 -9.31
N PRO A 106 -0.27 -7.20 -8.20
CA PRO A 106 0.00 -5.96 -7.48
C PRO A 106 0.85 -4.97 -8.30
N ILE A 107 1.80 -5.47 -9.09
CA ILE A 107 2.66 -4.63 -9.94
C ILE A 107 1.81 -3.92 -11.00
N VAL A 108 1.02 -4.69 -11.76
CA VAL A 108 0.13 -4.14 -12.80
C VAL A 108 -0.85 -3.14 -12.20
N ALA A 109 -1.39 -3.41 -11.01
CA ALA A 109 -2.30 -2.49 -10.33
C ALA A 109 -1.61 -1.15 -9.97
N VAL A 110 -0.40 -1.21 -9.42
CA VAL A 110 0.39 -0.02 -9.07
C VAL A 110 0.79 0.77 -10.31
N GLU A 111 1.28 0.13 -11.36
CA GLU A 111 1.64 0.77 -12.63
C GLU A 111 0.43 1.43 -13.29
N THR A 112 -0.71 0.72 -13.33
CA THR A 112 -1.97 1.25 -13.85
C THR A 112 -2.37 2.49 -13.06
N TRP A 113 -2.34 2.42 -11.73
CA TRP A 113 -2.65 3.56 -10.88
C TRP A 113 -1.72 4.76 -11.15
N ILE A 114 -0.40 4.58 -11.14
CA ILE A 114 0.59 5.64 -11.41
C ILE A 114 0.31 6.32 -12.76
N LYS A 115 0.04 5.51 -13.79
CA LYS A 115 -0.25 5.98 -15.14
C LYS A 115 -1.53 6.83 -15.19
N PHE A 116 -2.65 6.31 -14.67
CA PHE A 116 -3.93 7.00 -14.75
C PHE A 116 -4.06 8.18 -13.78
N ALA A 117 -3.43 8.11 -12.62
CA ALA A 117 -3.35 9.20 -11.65
C ALA A 117 -2.29 10.25 -12.00
N ARG A 118 -1.49 10.02 -13.06
CA ARG A 118 -0.45 10.92 -13.57
C ARG A 118 0.55 11.32 -12.47
N ILE A 119 1.01 10.33 -11.71
CA ILE A 119 1.94 10.53 -10.59
C ILE A 119 3.37 10.47 -11.14
N ALA A 120 4.09 11.59 -11.10
CA ALA A 120 5.49 11.64 -11.50
C ALA A 120 6.47 11.63 -10.31
N ARG A 121 6.01 12.02 -9.11
CA ARG A 121 6.82 12.17 -7.88
C ARG A 121 5.91 12.29 -6.65
N GLY A 122 6.42 11.96 -5.47
CA GLY A 122 5.78 12.15 -4.17
C GLY A 122 4.90 10.96 -3.79
N PRO A 123 3.81 11.18 -3.03
CA PRO A 123 3.02 10.09 -2.48
C PRO A 123 2.49 9.16 -3.56
N LEU A 124 2.71 7.86 -3.35
CA LEU A 124 2.25 6.80 -4.24
C LEU A 124 0.72 6.77 -4.29
N LEU A 125 0.06 6.83 -3.13
CA LEU A 125 -1.39 6.88 -3.03
C LEU A 125 -1.83 8.30 -2.67
N ARG A 126 -2.60 8.92 -3.57
CA ARG A 126 -3.09 10.29 -3.43
C ARG A 126 -4.60 10.29 -3.26
N ARG A 127 -5.12 11.32 -2.59
CA ARG A 127 -6.56 11.52 -2.46
C ARG A 127 -7.21 11.59 -3.84
N VAL A 128 -8.13 10.66 -4.11
CA VAL A 128 -9.06 10.75 -5.24
C VAL A 128 -10.24 11.62 -4.82
N GLN A 129 -10.47 12.71 -5.55
CA GLN A 129 -11.71 13.48 -5.45
C GLN A 129 -12.74 12.83 -6.39
N GLY A 130 -13.96 12.66 -5.90
CA GLY A 130 -15.11 12.18 -6.66
C GLY A 130 -16.12 13.30 -6.79
#